data_AF-A0A1R3W111-F1
#
_entry.id   AF-A0A1R3W111-F1
#
_cell.length_a   1.000
_cell.length_b   1.000
_cell.length_c   1.000
_cell.angle_alpha   90.00
_cell.angle_beta   90.00
_cell.angle_gamma   90.00
#
_symmetry.space_group_name_H-M   'P 1'
#
loop_
_entity.id
_entity.type
_entity.pdbx_description
1 polymer ?
#
loop_
_entity_poly.entity_id
_entity_poly.type
_entity_poly.pdbx_seq_one_letter_code
_entity_poly.pdbx_strand_id
1 'polypeptide(L)'
;MRLKLQKLLNSQLVWLLAFMPPAFADLLIDEARLLARMGATDMALEVLDRESLDWQVQTGAWMDREQVRLEILSQAERWEEVAERAALIPIELPVEFVLWGRTQQATAQLALTQSQAARDTLRPLIWFGSQHVEARWLQNWRRMVIESYEQEERWADALPALAFYQADYSDQGEDLSLWLARLFFASGDYAAAAAQLVGASDARGIALRLMAELQLPESNAEQIRQRAVRQARAQSAGSADAARSLAVAARAAMAGDQLQAQILALEAALATQRHLHTDDRAFQIPSQWLWEAYQRLGAQQSNERQLLLGEDEAWIQLVTSLSASDAVTARALLVQMAMRWPNPAGRDQAHDGFVRLLLDSLSGGSEVLNRLYLTGTVYGSPQRVPHGARHLLAQRLLEAGDLATAASLMLDVQAPPASLDGFDWGLRRARALILGGYEEAGIDGLYDVLAQTPVLDEARGERFLQVMFDLQTVGRDQEAINLFQALAPRLESSRQRRELWFWMADSYRALEEYDLAARLYLRSALAGDSTDLWGLSARFQAAEALAKAGYLNDAASLYRDLLRRTDDPGRRLVLGQKLQELLLR
;
A
#
# COMPACT_ATOMS: atom_id res chain seq x y z
N MET A 1 48.00 1.30 -62.51
CA MET A 1 47.53 -0.07 -62.77
C MET A 1 48.63 -1.02 -62.36
N ARG A 2 48.32 -1.92 -61.44
CA ARG A 2 48.96 -3.21 -61.32
C ARG A 2 50.33 -3.31 -60.67
N LEU A 3 50.51 -4.22 -59.74
CA LEU A 3 49.61 -5.02 -58.88
C LEU A 3 50.58 -6.02 -58.26
N LYS A 4 50.30 -6.42 -57.02
CA LYS A 4 50.60 -7.77 -56.49
C LYS A 4 52.09 -8.15 -56.48
N LEU A 5 52.78 -7.92 -55.35
CA LEU A 5 53.62 -8.96 -54.69
C LEU A 5 54.31 -8.43 -53.42
N GLN A 6 53.55 -7.76 -52.54
CA GLN A 6 53.98 -7.53 -51.14
C GLN A 6 52.96 -8.05 -50.13
N LYS A 7 52.17 -9.04 -50.56
CA LYS A 7 51.45 -9.97 -49.69
C LYS A 7 52.23 -11.28 -49.75
N LEU A 8 52.97 -11.63 -48.69
CA LEU A 8 53.39 -12.99 -48.28
C LEU A 8 54.71 -13.03 -47.45
N LEU A 9 55.05 -12.00 -46.68
CA LEU A 9 56.20 -12.08 -45.77
C LEU A 9 56.00 -11.51 -44.35
N ASN A 10 54.77 -11.12 -43.99
CA ASN A 10 54.41 -10.74 -42.60
C ASN A 10 53.34 -11.65 -41.99
N SER A 11 53.23 -12.88 -42.49
CA SER A 11 52.26 -13.87 -42.03
C SER A 11 52.96 -14.96 -41.22
N GLN A 12 53.62 -14.61 -40.10
CA GLN A 12 53.97 -15.55 -39.01
C GLN A 12 54.23 -14.90 -37.62
N LEU A 13 53.85 -13.65 -37.36
CA LEU A 13 53.94 -13.09 -35.98
C LEU A 13 52.81 -12.10 -35.66
N VAL A 14 51.59 -12.46 -36.04
CA VAL A 14 50.33 -11.74 -35.73
C VAL A 14 49.41 -12.59 -34.84
N TRP A 15 49.93 -13.62 -34.16
CA TRP A 15 49.13 -14.48 -33.28
C TRP A 15 49.72 -14.62 -31.88
N LEU A 16 50.15 -13.52 -31.25
CA LEU A 16 50.58 -13.59 -29.84
C LEU A 16 50.51 -12.30 -29.02
N LEU A 17 49.74 -11.28 -29.42
CA LEU A 17 49.49 -10.08 -28.58
C LEU A 17 48.07 -9.54 -28.72
N ALA A 18 47.08 -10.43 -28.87
CA ALA A 18 45.66 -10.11 -28.81
C ALA A 18 44.93 -11.09 -27.87
N PHE A 19 45.40 -11.12 -26.62
CA PHE A 19 44.64 -11.63 -25.47
C PHE A 19 45.06 -10.82 -24.25
N MET A 20 44.73 -9.52 -24.24
CA MET A 20 44.27 -8.98 -22.96
C MET A 20 42.87 -9.55 -22.79
N PRO A 21 42.60 -10.36 -21.75
CA PRO A 21 41.23 -10.72 -21.45
C PRO A 21 40.45 -9.42 -21.20
N PRO A 22 39.16 -9.35 -21.60
CA PRO A 22 38.30 -8.33 -21.03
C PRO A 22 38.42 -8.42 -19.49
N ALA A 23 38.48 -7.29 -18.81
CA ALA A 23 38.34 -7.27 -17.35
C ALA A 23 37.17 -8.19 -16.99
N PHE A 24 37.45 -9.27 -16.27
CA PHE A 24 36.42 -10.21 -15.85
C PHE A 24 35.39 -9.39 -15.06
N ALA A 25 34.16 -9.32 -15.57
CA ALA A 25 33.03 -8.83 -14.78
C ALA A 25 32.96 -9.70 -13.52
N ASP A 26 32.96 -9.06 -12.34
CA ASP A 26 32.83 -9.78 -11.07
C ASP A 26 31.43 -10.42 -11.02
N LEU A 27 31.37 -11.73 -11.20
CA LEU A 27 30.13 -12.51 -11.23
C LEU A 27 29.27 -12.30 -9.97
N LEU A 28 29.90 -11.98 -8.83
CA LEU A 28 29.21 -11.69 -7.58
C LEU A 28 28.47 -10.36 -7.61
N ILE A 29 29.01 -9.34 -8.31
CA ILE A 29 28.34 -8.04 -8.49
C ILE A 29 27.06 -8.22 -9.32
N ASP A 30 27.13 -8.99 -10.41
CA ASP A 30 25.99 -9.24 -11.28
C ASP A 30 24.90 -10.07 -10.57
N GLU A 31 25.29 -11.08 -9.79
CA GLU A 31 24.39 -11.89 -8.95
C GLU A 31 23.70 -11.02 -7.89
N ALA A 32 24.47 -10.17 -7.16
CA ALA A 32 23.91 -9.28 -6.15
C ALA A 32 22.90 -8.28 -6.73
N ARG A 33 23.21 -7.67 -7.89
CA ARG A 33 22.28 -6.75 -8.57
C ARG A 33 20.99 -7.45 -9.01
N LEU A 34 21.07 -8.69 -9.48
CA LEU A 34 19.90 -9.47 -9.86
C LEU A 34 19.01 -9.76 -8.65
N LEU A 35 19.60 -10.21 -7.54
CA LEU A 35 18.89 -10.49 -6.29
C LEU A 35 18.20 -9.24 -5.73
N ALA A 36 18.90 -8.10 -5.71
CA ALA A 36 18.33 -6.84 -5.25
C ALA A 36 17.12 -6.40 -6.10
N ARG A 37 17.17 -6.54 -7.43
CA ARG A 37 16.04 -6.25 -8.32
C ARG A 37 14.84 -7.16 -8.09
N MET A 38 15.05 -8.35 -7.55
CA MET A 38 13.99 -9.28 -7.15
C MET A 38 13.47 -9.03 -5.72
N GLY A 39 13.98 -8.00 -5.03
CA GLY A 39 13.60 -7.66 -3.66
C GLY A 39 14.34 -8.47 -2.58
N ALA A 40 15.32 -9.31 -2.95
CA ALA A 40 16.10 -10.12 -2.02
C ALA A 40 17.34 -9.35 -1.52
N THR A 41 17.12 -8.21 -0.87
CA THR A 41 18.19 -7.28 -0.45
C THR A 41 19.22 -7.93 0.47
N ASP A 42 18.81 -8.66 1.51
CA ASP A 42 19.75 -9.26 2.44
C ASP A 42 20.61 -10.35 1.79
N MET A 43 20.01 -11.16 0.90
CA MET A 43 20.76 -12.16 0.13
C MET A 43 21.76 -11.49 -0.82
N ALA A 44 21.37 -10.37 -1.45
CA ALA A 44 22.26 -9.62 -2.32
C ALA A 44 23.48 -9.07 -1.55
N LEU A 45 23.29 -8.58 -0.33
CA LEU A 45 24.38 -8.12 0.54
C LEU A 45 25.25 -9.28 1.01
N GLU A 46 24.65 -10.41 1.38
CA GLU A 46 25.37 -11.62 1.77
C GLU A 46 26.27 -12.13 0.62
N VAL A 47 25.78 -12.10 -0.63
CA VAL A 47 26.58 -12.43 -1.82
C VAL A 47 27.84 -11.58 -1.93
N LEU A 48 27.74 -10.27 -1.65
CA LEU A 48 28.89 -9.37 -1.65
C LEU A 48 29.86 -9.63 -0.49
N ASP A 49 29.37 -10.20 0.62
CA ASP A 49 30.15 -10.50 1.83
C ASP A 49 30.82 -11.90 1.79
N ARG A 50 30.47 -12.77 0.83
CA ARG A 50 31.06 -14.12 0.69
C ARG A 50 32.58 -14.13 0.57
N GLU A 51 33.16 -13.06 0.04
CA GLU A 51 34.60 -12.90 -0.13
C GLU A 51 35.05 -11.55 0.43
N SER A 52 35.84 -11.58 1.51
CA SER A 52 36.45 -10.37 2.07
C SER A 52 37.56 -9.85 1.14
N LEU A 53 37.38 -8.66 0.59
CA LEU A 53 38.42 -7.94 -0.15
C LEU A 53 39.16 -6.98 0.79
N ASP A 54 40.49 -7.01 0.74
CA ASP A 54 41.33 -5.98 1.36
C ASP A 54 41.57 -4.86 0.34
N TRP A 55 41.13 -3.64 0.65
CA TRP A 55 41.27 -2.48 -0.22
C TRP A 55 42.74 -2.09 -0.47
N GLN A 56 43.66 -2.45 0.42
CA GLN A 56 45.10 -2.19 0.25
C GLN A 56 45.72 -3.09 -0.83
N VAL A 57 45.13 -4.27 -1.04
CA VAL A 57 45.64 -5.28 -1.97
C VAL A 57 44.83 -5.28 -3.28
N GLN A 58 43.51 -5.12 -3.19
CA GLN A 58 42.57 -5.26 -4.29
C GLN A 58 41.69 -4.01 -4.42
N THR A 59 42.32 -2.83 -4.51
CA THR A 59 41.66 -1.52 -4.48
C THR A 59 40.52 -1.40 -5.48
N GLY A 60 40.73 -1.77 -6.76
CA GLY A 60 39.70 -1.67 -7.81
C GLY A 60 38.46 -2.52 -7.53
N ALA A 61 38.66 -3.81 -7.31
CA ALA A 61 37.56 -4.74 -7.02
C ALA A 61 36.81 -4.40 -5.73
N TRP A 62 37.52 -3.91 -4.70
CA TRP A 62 36.89 -3.43 -3.47
C TRP A 62 36.00 -2.22 -3.73
N MET A 63 36.48 -1.23 -4.50
CA MET A 63 35.70 -0.04 -4.85
C MET A 63 34.44 -0.39 -5.65
N ASP A 64 34.54 -1.29 -6.62
CA ASP A 64 33.39 -1.73 -7.44
C ASP A 64 32.32 -2.42 -6.57
N ARG A 65 32.72 -3.29 -5.63
CA ARG A 65 31.78 -3.92 -4.70
C ARG A 65 31.16 -2.94 -3.73
N GLU A 66 31.92 -1.98 -3.22
CA GLU A 66 31.40 -0.98 -2.29
C GLU A 66 30.41 -0.03 -2.97
N GLN A 67 30.61 0.29 -4.25
CA GLN A 67 29.63 1.01 -5.07
C GLN A 67 28.30 0.27 -5.15
N VAL A 68 28.34 -1.00 -5.54
CA VAL A 68 27.15 -1.85 -5.68
C VAL A 68 26.45 -2.01 -4.34
N ARG A 69 27.21 -2.16 -3.25
CA ARG A 69 26.66 -2.27 -1.90
C ARG A 69 25.87 -1.02 -1.51
N LEU A 70 26.45 0.16 -1.66
CA LEU A 70 25.78 1.42 -1.34
C LEU A 70 24.56 1.67 -2.27
N GLU A 71 24.62 1.25 -3.53
CA GLU A 71 23.47 1.27 -4.45
C GLU A 71 22.31 0.39 -3.95
N ILE A 72 22.59 -0.85 -3.55
CA ILE A 72 21.59 -1.82 -3.05
C ILE A 72 20.95 -1.30 -1.75
N LEU A 73 21.78 -0.82 -0.81
CA LEU A 73 21.30 -0.26 0.46
C LEU A 73 20.40 0.98 0.23
N SER A 74 20.80 1.87 -0.68
CA SER A 74 20.02 3.06 -1.03
C SER A 74 18.68 2.71 -1.68
N GLN A 75 18.66 1.71 -2.58
CA GLN A 75 17.40 1.22 -3.20
C GLN A 75 16.44 0.59 -2.20
N ALA A 76 16.98 -0.04 -1.15
CA ALA A 76 16.21 -0.60 -0.05
C ALA A 76 15.89 0.43 1.06
N GLU A 77 16.22 1.72 0.86
CA GLU A 77 16.03 2.80 1.83
C GLU A 77 16.70 2.55 3.20
N ARG A 78 17.77 1.73 3.23
CA ARG A 78 18.57 1.43 4.43
C ARG A 78 19.59 2.54 4.70
N TRP A 79 19.09 3.76 4.86
CA TRP A 79 19.90 4.99 4.88
C TRP A 79 20.90 5.05 6.04
N GLU A 80 20.58 4.48 7.20
CA GLU A 80 21.53 4.41 8.34
C GLU A 80 22.81 3.66 7.96
N GLU A 81 22.67 2.50 7.31
CA GLU A 81 23.81 1.70 6.86
C GLU A 81 24.59 2.36 5.74
N VAL A 82 23.92 3.07 4.82
CA VAL A 82 24.59 3.87 3.78
C VAL A 82 25.47 4.94 4.45
N ALA A 83 24.94 5.68 5.43
CA ALA A 83 25.67 6.74 6.12
C ALA A 83 26.88 6.19 6.89
N GLU A 84 26.72 5.07 7.61
CA GLU A 84 27.80 4.42 8.36
C GLU A 84 28.90 3.88 7.43
N ARG A 85 28.53 3.11 6.40
CA ARG A 85 29.48 2.52 5.45
C ARG A 85 30.23 3.59 4.67
N ALA A 86 29.52 4.58 4.13
CA ALA A 86 30.12 5.66 3.37
C ALA A 86 31.08 6.53 4.23
N ALA A 87 30.82 6.64 5.53
CA ALA A 87 31.71 7.35 6.45
C ALA A 87 33.07 6.66 6.64
N LEU A 88 33.11 5.34 6.47
CA LEU A 88 34.27 4.46 6.68
C LEU A 88 35.16 4.29 5.43
N ILE A 89 34.81 4.91 4.30
CA ILE A 89 35.63 4.87 3.07
C ILE A 89 37.02 5.46 3.37
N PRO A 90 38.12 4.69 3.15
CA PRO A 90 39.49 5.15 3.42
C PRO A 90 39.87 6.38 2.61
N ILE A 91 40.60 7.31 3.22
CA ILE A 91 40.99 8.58 2.60
C ILE A 91 42.15 8.42 1.61
N GLU A 92 42.85 7.29 1.65
CA GLU A 92 43.97 6.92 0.79
C GLU A 92 43.52 6.45 -0.60
N LEU A 93 42.23 6.18 -0.77
CA LEU A 93 41.64 5.83 -2.06
C LEU A 93 41.67 7.02 -3.04
N PRO A 94 41.47 6.79 -4.35
CA PRO A 94 41.40 7.86 -5.33
C PRO A 94 40.43 8.97 -4.91
N VAL A 95 40.85 10.24 -5.02
CA VAL A 95 40.11 11.40 -4.51
C VAL A 95 38.66 11.44 -5.00
N GLU A 96 38.42 11.11 -6.27
CA GLU A 96 37.08 11.08 -6.85
C GLU A 96 36.18 10.04 -6.15
N PHE A 97 36.72 8.88 -5.78
CA PHE A 97 35.98 7.84 -5.06
C PHE A 97 35.65 8.27 -3.63
N VAL A 98 36.60 8.94 -2.95
CA VAL A 98 36.36 9.48 -1.61
C VAL A 98 35.27 10.56 -1.65
N LEU A 99 35.32 11.47 -2.63
CA LEU A 99 34.30 12.50 -2.82
C LEU A 99 32.93 11.90 -3.17
N TRP A 100 32.91 10.84 -4.00
CA TRP A 100 31.72 10.05 -4.28
C TRP A 100 31.12 9.46 -3.00
N GLY A 101 31.92 8.79 -2.19
CA GLY A 101 31.52 8.19 -0.93
C GLY A 101 30.93 9.21 0.04
N ARG A 102 31.61 10.35 0.24
CA ARG A 102 31.10 11.45 1.08
C ARG A 102 29.81 12.06 0.54
N THR A 103 29.61 12.06 -0.78
CA THR A 103 28.34 12.46 -1.38
C THR A 103 27.22 11.48 -1.02
N GLN A 104 27.47 10.16 -1.08
CA GLN A 104 26.50 9.15 -0.63
C GLN A 104 26.17 9.30 0.86
N GLN A 105 27.17 9.57 1.69
CA GLN A 105 26.98 9.85 3.12
C GLN A 105 26.04 11.04 3.33
N ALA A 106 26.28 12.17 2.64
CA ALA A 106 25.43 13.36 2.75
C ALA A 106 24.00 13.10 2.25
N THR A 107 23.83 12.31 1.18
CA THR A 107 22.50 11.90 0.68
C THR A 107 21.74 11.09 1.73
N ALA A 108 22.38 10.10 2.34
CA ALA A 108 21.79 9.30 3.39
C ALA A 108 21.44 10.13 4.63
N GLN A 109 22.30 11.06 5.03
CA GLN A 109 22.03 11.99 6.13
C GLN A 109 20.80 12.87 5.85
N LEU A 110 20.62 13.36 4.61
CA LEU A 110 19.41 14.08 4.23
C LEU A 110 18.17 13.19 4.24
N ALA A 111 18.25 11.96 3.76
CA ALA A 111 17.14 11.01 3.81
C ALA A 111 16.71 10.70 5.25
N LEU A 112 17.66 10.69 6.20
CA LEU A 112 17.44 10.52 7.63
C LEU A 112 17.06 11.82 8.37
N THR A 113 16.87 12.94 7.66
CA THR A 113 16.61 14.27 8.25
C THR A 113 17.71 14.76 9.22
N GLN A 114 18.93 14.27 9.07
CA GLN A 114 20.11 14.68 9.84
C GLN A 114 20.79 15.89 9.18
N SER A 115 20.04 16.98 9.02
CA SER A 115 20.40 18.07 8.12
C SER A 115 21.68 18.81 8.53
N GLN A 116 21.95 18.99 9.83
CA GLN A 116 23.22 19.53 10.31
C GLN A 116 24.42 18.63 9.95
N ALA A 117 24.29 17.31 10.13
CA ALA A 117 25.36 16.38 9.78
C ALA A 117 25.63 16.36 8.27
N ALA A 118 24.58 16.43 7.45
CA ALA A 118 24.69 16.59 6.01
C ALA A 118 25.49 17.84 5.64
N ARG A 119 25.19 19.01 6.26
CA ARG A 119 25.96 20.25 6.02
C ARG A 119 27.42 20.14 6.43
N ASP A 120 27.71 19.47 7.54
CA ASP A 120 29.08 19.29 8.01
C ASP A 120 29.88 18.35 7.07
N THR A 121 29.23 17.35 6.48
CA THR A 121 29.81 16.52 5.40
C THR A 121 29.97 17.32 4.09
N LEU A 122 28.98 18.12 3.69
CA LEU A 122 28.98 18.88 2.42
C LEU A 122 29.97 20.04 2.40
N ARG A 123 30.18 20.72 3.53
CA ARG A 123 31.07 21.88 3.65
C ARG A 123 32.47 21.62 3.08
N PRO A 124 33.22 20.57 3.50
CA PRO A 124 34.54 20.30 2.93
C PRO A 124 34.49 19.90 1.45
N LEU A 125 33.43 19.24 0.99
CA LEU A 125 33.27 18.90 -0.44
C LEU A 125 33.20 20.17 -1.29
N ILE A 126 32.39 21.15 -0.86
CA ILE A 126 32.22 22.42 -1.57
C ILE A 126 33.51 23.25 -1.55
N TRP A 127 34.20 23.35 -0.41
CA TRP A 127 35.36 24.25 -0.28
C TRP A 127 36.67 23.66 -0.83
N PHE A 128 36.85 22.35 -0.77
CA PHE A 128 38.12 21.70 -1.11
C PHE A 128 37.98 20.62 -2.19
N GLY A 129 36.80 19.99 -2.31
CA GLY A 129 36.55 18.91 -3.28
C GLY A 129 36.18 19.39 -4.68
N SER A 130 35.62 20.58 -4.83
CA SER A 130 35.01 21.04 -6.10
C SER A 130 35.98 21.15 -7.27
N GLN A 131 37.28 21.35 -7.00
CA GLN A 131 38.32 21.42 -8.03
C GLN A 131 38.69 20.06 -8.62
N HIS A 132 38.27 18.96 -7.97
CA HIS A 132 38.59 17.58 -8.35
C HIS A 132 37.42 16.87 -9.03
N VAL A 133 36.31 17.55 -9.28
CA VAL A 133 35.09 16.97 -9.85
C VAL A 133 34.50 17.89 -10.91
N GLU A 134 33.61 17.35 -11.73
CA GLU A 134 32.85 18.13 -12.69
C GLU A 134 31.91 19.15 -12.01
N ALA A 135 31.63 20.28 -12.67
CA ALA A 135 30.80 21.36 -12.12
C ALA A 135 29.40 20.90 -11.63
N ARG A 136 28.84 19.85 -12.24
CA ARG A 136 27.55 19.24 -11.83
C ARG A 136 27.55 18.73 -10.38
N TRP A 137 28.71 18.31 -9.86
CA TRP A 137 28.84 17.86 -8.47
C TRP A 137 28.72 19.02 -7.50
N LEU A 138 29.43 20.12 -7.76
CA LEU A 138 29.32 21.34 -6.97
C LEU A 138 27.89 21.88 -6.96
N GLN A 139 27.23 21.86 -8.13
CA GLN A 139 25.82 22.22 -8.25
C GLN A 139 24.94 21.33 -7.36
N ASN A 140 25.11 20.00 -7.42
CA ASN A 140 24.36 19.06 -6.58
C ASN A 140 24.62 19.29 -5.07
N TRP A 141 25.87 19.49 -4.66
CA TRP A 141 26.20 19.73 -3.25
C TRP A 141 25.57 21.02 -2.72
N ARG A 142 25.56 22.09 -3.52
CA ARG A 142 24.88 23.34 -3.15
C ARG A 142 23.36 23.14 -3.02
N ARG A 143 22.77 22.35 -3.92
CA ARG A 143 21.36 21.95 -3.83
C ARG A 143 21.06 21.22 -2.51
N MET A 144 21.88 20.22 -2.16
CA MET A 144 21.78 19.47 -0.91
C MET A 144 21.91 20.35 0.34
N VAL A 145 22.74 21.41 0.30
CA VAL A 145 22.82 22.39 1.40
C VAL A 145 21.49 23.14 1.56
N ILE A 146 20.85 23.56 0.46
CA ILE A 146 19.55 24.25 0.51
C ILE A 146 18.47 23.30 1.06
N GLU A 147 18.42 22.06 0.56
CA GLU A 147 17.52 21.00 1.06
C GLU A 147 17.69 20.79 2.57
N SER A 148 18.93 20.82 3.07
CA SER A 148 19.20 20.68 4.51
C SER A 148 18.62 21.84 5.34
N TYR A 149 18.59 23.06 4.81
CA TYR A 149 17.99 24.19 5.52
C TYR A 149 16.46 24.14 5.46
N GLU A 150 15.91 23.66 4.34
CA GLU A 150 14.47 23.43 4.17
C GLU A 150 13.94 22.39 5.17
N GLN A 151 14.65 21.28 5.37
CA GLN A 151 14.28 20.23 6.34
C GLN A 151 14.20 20.73 7.79
N GLU A 152 15.02 21.74 8.16
CA GLU A 152 15.02 22.36 9.48
C GLU A 152 14.16 23.64 9.54
N GLU A 153 13.40 23.95 8.48
CA GLU A 153 12.59 25.17 8.35
C GLU A 153 13.40 26.47 8.55
N ARG A 154 14.70 26.45 8.24
CA ARG A 154 15.62 27.59 8.36
C ARG A 154 15.54 28.51 7.15
N TRP A 155 14.36 29.10 6.95
CA TRP A 155 14.04 29.92 5.78
C TRP A 155 15.00 31.08 5.57
N ALA A 156 15.48 31.70 6.66
CA ALA A 156 16.43 32.81 6.61
C ALA A 156 17.80 32.43 6.01
N ASP A 157 18.19 31.15 6.08
CA ASP A 157 19.42 30.64 5.48
C ASP A 157 19.17 30.02 4.10
N ALA A 158 18.04 29.32 3.94
CA ALA A 158 17.65 28.68 2.69
C ALA A 158 17.42 29.69 1.55
N LEU A 159 16.72 30.80 1.82
CA LEU A 159 16.33 31.79 0.79
C LEU A 159 17.57 32.46 0.16
N PRO A 160 18.52 33.03 0.92
CA PRO A 160 19.75 33.56 0.34
C PRO A 160 20.56 32.51 -0.41
N ALA A 161 20.68 31.29 0.14
CA ALA A 161 21.43 30.21 -0.51
C ALA A 161 20.81 29.83 -1.87
N LEU A 162 19.48 29.76 -1.97
CA LEU A 162 18.78 29.48 -3.21
C LEU A 162 18.84 30.65 -4.20
N ALA A 163 18.83 31.90 -3.72
CA ALA A 163 19.03 33.08 -4.57
C ALA A 163 20.46 33.10 -5.18
N PHE A 164 21.49 32.76 -4.40
CA PHE A 164 22.84 32.59 -4.94
C PHE A 164 22.92 31.44 -5.94
N TYR A 165 22.28 30.31 -5.63
CA TYR A 165 22.18 29.20 -6.56
C TYR A 165 21.51 29.62 -7.89
N GLN A 166 20.45 30.42 -7.84
CA GLN A 166 19.79 30.94 -9.04
C GLN A 166 20.69 31.86 -9.87
N ALA A 167 21.45 32.75 -9.21
CA ALA A 167 22.38 33.63 -9.91
C ALA A 167 23.49 32.85 -10.64
N ASP A 168 23.96 31.75 -10.04
CA ASP A 168 25.02 30.91 -10.61
C ASP A 168 24.50 29.90 -11.66
N TYR A 169 23.21 29.53 -11.62
CA TYR A 169 22.60 28.48 -12.46
C TYR A 169 21.26 28.91 -13.09
N SER A 170 21.24 30.06 -13.75
CA SER A 170 20.03 30.70 -14.30
C SER A 170 19.28 29.90 -15.37
N ASP A 171 19.92 28.92 -15.99
CA ASP A 171 19.36 28.16 -17.12
C ASP A 171 18.34 27.08 -16.72
N GLN A 172 18.05 26.93 -15.42
CA GLN A 172 17.16 25.91 -14.86
C GLN A 172 15.65 26.24 -14.94
N GLY A 173 15.27 27.36 -15.58
CA GLY A 173 13.89 27.63 -16.03
C GLY A 173 12.81 27.58 -14.94
N GLU A 174 11.74 26.80 -15.18
CA GLU A 174 10.50 26.76 -14.38
C GLU A 174 10.65 26.02 -13.03
N ASP A 175 11.48 24.96 -12.96
CA ASP A 175 11.66 24.15 -11.74
C ASP A 175 12.26 24.95 -10.58
N LEU A 176 13.19 25.84 -10.90
CA LEU A 176 13.84 26.70 -9.92
C LEU A 176 12.89 27.79 -9.40
N SER A 177 12.08 28.38 -10.28
CA SER A 177 11.02 29.34 -9.90
C SER A 177 10.00 28.70 -8.97
N LEU A 178 9.62 27.44 -9.24
CA LEU A 178 8.74 26.68 -8.35
C LEU A 178 9.37 26.42 -6.99
N TRP A 179 10.67 26.09 -6.93
CA TRP A 179 11.35 25.89 -5.65
C TRP A 179 11.42 27.18 -4.82
N LEU A 180 11.80 28.30 -5.44
CA LEU A 180 11.80 29.61 -4.79
C LEU A 180 10.41 30.00 -4.30
N ALA A 181 9.38 29.81 -5.12
CA ALA A 181 8.02 30.13 -4.75
C ALA A 181 7.53 29.30 -3.55
N ARG A 182 7.87 28.01 -3.50
CA ARG A 182 7.57 27.15 -2.33
C ARG A 182 8.25 27.68 -1.07
N LEU A 183 9.50 28.10 -1.18
CA LEU A 183 10.27 28.60 -0.06
C LEU A 183 9.73 29.94 0.46
N PHE A 184 9.41 30.88 -0.43
CA PHE A 184 8.74 32.14 -0.08
C PHE A 184 7.35 31.90 0.53
N PHE A 185 6.60 30.93 -0.01
CA PHE A 185 5.30 30.56 0.53
C PHE A 185 5.44 30.03 1.96
N ALA A 186 6.40 29.13 2.21
CA ALA A 186 6.68 28.59 3.53
C ALA A 186 7.16 29.66 4.53
N SER A 187 7.91 30.67 4.05
CA SER A 187 8.35 31.79 4.88
C SER A 187 7.26 32.86 5.12
N GLY A 188 6.07 32.70 4.53
CA GLY A 188 4.95 33.64 4.64
C GLY A 188 5.03 34.86 3.71
N ASP A 189 6.02 34.94 2.82
CA ASP A 189 6.11 35.99 1.79
C ASP A 189 5.31 35.60 0.55
N TYR A 190 3.98 35.63 0.70
CA TYR A 190 3.06 35.21 -0.35
C TYR A 190 3.12 36.11 -1.60
N ALA A 191 3.52 37.37 -1.45
CA ALA A 191 3.69 38.29 -2.56
C ALA A 191 4.88 37.88 -3.43
N ALA A 192 6.03 37.60 -2.82
CA ALA A 192 7.19 37.07 -3.53
C ALA A 192 6.90 35.70 -4.15
N ALA A 193 6.22 34.81 -3.43
CA ALA A 193 5.83 33.50 -3.94
C ALA A 193 4.95 33.59 -5.20
N ALA A 194 3.93 34.45 -5.19
CA ALA A 194 3.07 34.68 -6.35
C ALA A 194 3.83 35.32 -7.52
N ALA A 195 4.76 36.26 -7.23
CA ALA A 195 5.57 36.94 -8.24
C ALA A 195 6.50 35.98 -8.99
N GLN A 196 7.12 35.02 -8.29
CA GLN A 196 8.01 34.03 -8.91
C GLN A 196 7.29 33.10 -9.91
N LEU A 197 5.97 32.95 -9.77
CA LEU A 197 5.14 32.08 -10.60
C LEU A 197 4.30 32.86 -11.62
N VAL A 198 4.62 34.13 -11.85
CA VAL A 198 4.01 34.90 -12.93
C VAL A 198 4.43 34.31 -14.27
N GLY A 199 3.45 33.86 -15.05
CA GLY A 199 3.70 33.22 -16.35
C GLY A 199 3.93 31.71 -16.29
N ALA A 200 3.87 31.10 -15.10
CA ALA A 200 3.95 29.64 -14.97
C ALA A 200 2.90 28.95 -15.85
N SER A 201 3.37 28.03 -16.69
CA SER A 201 2.53 27.26 -17.62
C SER A 201 2.13 25.90 -17.04
N ASP A 202 2.92 25.39 -16.11
CA ASP A 202 2.70 24.12 -15.43
C ASP A 202 1.58 24.21 -14.38
N ALA A 203 0.83 23.12 -14.23
CA ALA A 203 -0.34 23.10 -13.37
C ALA A 203 0.00 23.25 -11.87
N ARG A 204 1.18 22.79 -11.45
CA ARG A 204 1.64 22.86 -10.06
C ARG A 204 1.99 24.30 -9.67
N GLY A 205 2.72 25.01 -10.53
CA GLY A 205 3.04 26.43 -10.41
C GLY A 205 1.77 27.28 -10.41
N ILE A 206 0.82 27.02 -11.31
CA ILE A 206 -0.48 27.72 -11.30
C ILE A 206 -1.22 27.51 -9.97
N ALA A 207 -1.27 26.27 -9.46
CA ALA A 207 -1.95 25.98 -8.19
C ALA A 207 -1.26 26.68 -7.00
N LEU A 208 0.07 26.62 -6.91
CA LEU A 208 0.82 27.27 -5.83
C LEU A 208 0.66 28.79 -5.88
N ARG A 209 0.69 29.38 -7.08
CA ARG A 209 0.44 30.81 -7.28
C ARG A 209 -0.95 31.21 -6.80
N LEU A 210 -2.00 30.47 -7.18
CA LEU A 210 -3.37 30.76 -6.73
C LEU A 210 -3.48 30.66 -5.20
N MET A 211 -2.77 29.73 -4.58
CA MET A 211 -2.73 29.58 -3.13
C MET A 211 -2.01 30.76 -2.45
N ALA A 212 -0.93 31.26 -3.04
CA ALA A 212 -0.24 32.47 -2.58
C ALA A 212 -1.11 33.72 -2.75
N GLU A 213 -1.74 33.89 -3.92
CA GLU A 213 -2.69 34.98 -4.20
C GLU A 213 -3.83 35.01 -3.18
N LEU A 214 -4.32 33.86 -2.73
CA LEU A 214 -5.39 33.75 -1.72
C LEU A 214 -5.00 34.33 -0.34
N GLN A 215 -3.71 34.34 -0.01
CA GLN A 215 -3.23 34.88 1.27
C GLN A 215 -3.04 36.40 1.24
N LEU A 216 -3.15 37.03 0.06
CA LEU A 216 -3.00 38.47 -0.07
C LEU A 216 -4.27 39.21 0.40
N PRO A 217 -4.15 40.37 1.07
CA PRO A 217 -5.30 41.12 1.60
C PRO A 217 -6.34 41.53 0.56
N GLU A 218 -5.92 41.79 -0.68
CA GLU A 218 -6.77 42.24 -1.79
C GLU A 218 -7.38 41.06 -2.58
N SER A 219 -7.22 39.84 -2.10
CA SER A 219 -7.63 38.64 -2.83
C SER A 219 -9.15 38.50 -2.95
N ASN A 220 -9.61 38.07 -4.12
CA ASN A 220 -11.01 37.67 -4.32
C ASN A 220 -11.12 36.15 -4.29
N ALA A 221 -11.47 35.62 -3.11
CA ALA A 221 -11.55 34.18 -2.85
C ALA A 221 -12.48 33.45 -3.84
N GLU A 222 -13.62 34.04 -4.21
CA GLU A 222 -14.55 33.43 -5.17
C GLU A 222 -13.96 33.35 -6.58
N GLN A 223 -13.25 34.39 -7.04
CA GLN A 223 -12.55 34.34 -8.32
C GLN A 223 -11.43 33.30 -8.33
N ILE A 224 -10.66 33.20 -7.24
CA ILE A 224 -9.61 32.18 -7.08
C ILE A 224 -10.22 30.78 -7.12
N ARG A 225 -11.31 30.55 -6.38
CA ARG A 225 -12.04 29.28 -6.38
C ARG A 225 -12.49 28.88 -7.78
N GLN A 226 -13.10 29.81 -8.53
CA GLN A 226 -13.55 29.53 -9.89
C GLN A 226 -12.38 29.21 -10.84
N ARG A 227 -11.25 29.94 -10.73
CA ARG A 227 -10.03 29.65 -11.50
C ARG A 227 -9.50 28.26 -11.17
N ALA A 228 -9.41 27.91 -9.89
CA ALA A 228 -8.93 26.62 -9.42
C ALA A 228 -9.83 25.46 -9.88
N VAL A 229 -11.15 25.61 -9.83
CA VAL A 229 -12.10 24.59 -10.36
C VAL A 229 -11.96 24.44 -11.88
N ARG A 230 -11.78 25.53 -12.63
CA ARG A 230 -11.53 25.44 -14.09
C ARG A 230 -10.23 24.71 -14.37
N GLN A 231 -9.17 25.00 -13.62
CA GLN A 231 -7.89 24.31 -13.76
C GLN A 231 -8.04 22.81 -13.48
N ALA A 232 -8.72 22.43 -12.39
CA ALA A 232 -8.97 21.03 -12.07
C ALA A 232 -9.69 20.28 -13.20
N ARG A 233 -10.68 20.91 -13.84
CA ARG A 233 -11.44 20.33 -14.96
C ARG A 233 -10.64 20.22 -16.26
N ALA A 234 -9.63 21.05 -16.44
CA ALA A 234 -8.74 20.99 -17.60
C ALA A 234 -7.72 19.84 -17.48
N GLN A 235 -7.51 19.32 -16.28
CA GLN A 235 -6.58 18.22 -16.01
C GLN A 235 -7.28 16.86 -16.10
N SER A 236 -6.47 15.79 -16.27
CA SER A 236 -6.98 14.42 -16.21
C SER A 236 -7.59 14.12 -14.84
N ALA A 237 -8.75 13.46 -14.83
CA ALA A 237 -9.41 13.04 -13.60
C ALA A 237 -8.50 12.09 -12.81
N GLY A 238 -8.32 12.36 -11.51
CA GLY A 238 -7.44 11.57 -10.65
C GLY A 238 -5.94 11.87 -10.80
N SER A 239 -5.55 12.95 -11.48
CA SER A 239 -4.16 13.42 -11.46
C SER A 239 -3.83 14.21 -10.18
N ALA A 240 -2.54 14.25 -9.82
CA ALA A 240 -2.04 15.11 -8.74
C ALA A 240 -2.38 16.59 -8.98
N ASP A 241 -2.33 17.05 -10.24
CA ASP A 241 -2.62 18.45 -10.59
C ASP A 241 -4.09 18.83 -10.41
N ALA A 242 -5.00 17.91 -10.73
CA ALA A 242 -6.42 18.08 -10.43
C ALA A 242 -6.63 18.16 -8.91
N ALA A 243 -5.97 17.28 -8.14
CA ALA A 243 -6.06 17.27 -6.67
C ALA A 243 -5.52 18.57 -6.03
N ARG A 244 -4.36 19.08 -6.48
CA ARG A 244 -3.81 20.38 -6.04
C ARG A 244 -4.79 21.52 -6.31
N SER A 245 -5.34 21.57 -7.52
CA SER A 245 -6.30 22.59 -7.92
C SER A 245 -7.59 22.54 -7.10
N LEU A 246 -8.12 21.33 -6.82
CA LEU A 246 -9.29 21.17 -5.95
C LEU A 246 -9.00 21.57 -4.50
N ALA A 247 -7.80 21.30 -3.99
CA ALA A 247 -7.39 21.75 -2.67
C ALA A 247 -7.32 23.29 -2.56
N VAL A 248 -6.85 23.97 -3.61
CA VAL A 248 -6.90 25.44 -3.69
C VAL A 248 -8.34 25.94 -3.72
N ALA A 249 -9.22 25.30 -4.51
CA ALA A 249 -10.64 25.63 -4.54
C ALA A 249 -11.32 25.47 -3.17
N ALA A 250 -10.98 24.41 -2.42
CA ALA A 250 -11.50 24.20 -1.06
C ALA A 250 -11.05 25.30 -0.09
N ARG A 251 -9.75 25.65 -0.08
CA ARG A 251 -9.24 26.76 0.74
C ARG A 251 -9.90 28.09 0.39
N ALA A 252 -10.06 28.36 -0.90
CA ALA A 252 -10.71 29.58 -1.37
C ALA A 252 -12.20 29.62 -0.98
N ALA A 253 -12.92 28.49 -1.05
CA ALA A 253 -14.30 28.41 -0.59
C ALA A 253 -14.42 28.68 0.92
N MET A 254 -13.47 28.18 1.72
CA MET A 254 -13.40 28.40 3.17
C MET A 254 -13.21 29.86 3.57
N ALA A 255 -12.64 30.70 2.69
CA ALA A 255 -12.51 32.13 2.92
C ALA A 255 -13.80 32.92 2.65
N GLY A 256 -14.82 32.32 2.04
CA GLY A 256 -16.15 32.94 1.86
C GLY A 256 -17.18 32.44 2.88
N ASP A 257 -18.40 32.99 2.86
CA ASP A 257 -19.46 32.67 3.84
C ASP A 257 -20.46 31.59 3.40
N GLN A 258 -20.38 31.11 2.15
CA GLN A 258 -21.36 30.17 1.60
C GLN A 258 -21.07 28.72 2.02
N LEU A 259 -21.68 28.27 3.13
CA LEU A 259 -21.45 26.94 3.73
C LEU A 259 -21.64 25.76 2.76
N GLN A 260 -22.64 25.80 1.89
CA GLN A 260 -22.85 24.74 0.89
C GLN A 260 -21.70 24.67 -0.12
N ALA A 261 -21.18 25.82 -0.55
CA ALA A 261 -20.04 25.89 -1.46
C ALA A 261 -18.74 25.42 -0.77
N GLN A 262 -18.56 25.72 0.53
CA GLN A 262 -17.46 25.20 1.34
C GLN A 262 -17.48 23.66 1.37
N ILE A 263 -18.64 23.08 1.74
CA ILE A 263 -18.80 21.62 1.83
C ILE A 263 -18.51 20.95 0.48
N LEU A 264 -19.10 21.44 -0.61
CA LEU A 264 -18.89 20.85 -1.94
C LEU A 264 -17.42 20.91 -2.38
N ALA A 265 -16.73 22.02 -2.09
CA ALA A 265 -15.32 22.16 -2.43
C ALA A 265 -14.43 21.24 -1.57
N LEU A 266 -14.72 21.13 -0.27
CA LEU A 266 -14.02 20.23 0.65
C LEU A 266 -14.23 18.75 0.29
N GLU A 267 -15.46 18.35 -0.05
CA GLU A 267 -15.78 17.00 -0.52
C GLU A 267 -14.98 16.65 -1.78
N ALA A 268 -14.97 17.53 -2.79
CA ALA A 268 -14.22 17.32 -4.01
C ALA A 268 -12.71 17.25 -3.77
N ALA A 269 -12.18 18.11 -2.89
CA ALA A 269 -10.76 18.07 -2.54
C ALA A 269 -10.41 16.77 -1.81
N LEU A 270 -11.12 16.41 -0.74
CA LEU A 270 -10.85 15.21 0.07
C LEU A 270 -10.95 13.92 -0.75
N ALA A 271 -11.87 13.85 -1.72
CA ALA A 271 -12.00 12.72 -2.63
C ALA A 271 -10.75 12.45 -3.50
N THR A 272 -9.88 13.45 -3.68
CA THR A 272 -8.73 13.37 -4.61
C THR A 272 -7.37 13.43 -3.92
N GLN A 273 -7.32 13.65 -2.60
CA GLN A 273 -6.08 13.81 -1.83
C GLN A 273 -5.14 12.58 -1.88
N ARG A 274 -5.63 11.38 -2.24
CA ARG A 274 -4.77 10.19 -2.42
C ARG A 274 -3.81 10.31 -3.62
N HIS A 275 -4.11 11.22 -4.54
CA HIS A 275 -3.31 11.49 -5.73
C HIS A 275 -2.21 12.52 -5.49
N LEU A 276 -2.13 13.11 -4.29
CA LEU A 276 -1.06 14.03 -3.92
C LEU A 276 0.20 13.27 -3.55
N HIS A 277 1.37 13.84 -3.87
CA HIS A 277 2.66 13.28 -3.50
C HIS A 277 3.11 13.81 -2.12
N THR A 278 4.17 13.22 -1.56
CA THR A 278 4.74 13.62 -0.27
C THR A 278 5.14 15.09 -0.22
N ASP A 279 5.58 15.66 -1.34
CA ASP A 279 5.99 17.07 -1.47
C ASP A 279 4.81 18.05 -1.57
N ASP A 280 3.57 17.56 -1.60
CA ASP A 280 2.35 18.37 -1.72
C ASP A 280 1.72 18.69 -0.36
N ARG A 281 2.51 18.71 0.73
CA ARG A 281 2.04 19.01 2.09
C ARG A 281 1.21 20.30 2.16
N ALA A 282 1.63 21.34 1.44
CA ALA A 282 0.92 22.62 1.39
C ALA A 282 -0.50 22.51 0.79
N PHE A 283 -0.80 21.46 0.04
CA PHE A 283 -2.11 21.20 -0.56
C PHE A 283 -2.99 20.25 0.27
N GLN A 284 -2.48 19.68 1.36
CA GLN A 284 -3.28 18.76 2.18
C GLN A 284 -4.47 19.45 2.84
N ILE A 285 -5.64 18.82 2.82
CA ILE A 285 -6.86 19.37 3.44
C ILE A 285 -7.20 18.58 4.71
N PRO A 286 -7.26 19.22 5.89
CA PRO A 286 -7.70 18.56 7.11
C PRO A 286 -9.16 18.11 7.01
N SER A 287 -9.45 16.84 7.36
CA SER A 287 -10.82 16.33 7.33
C SER A 287 -11.73 16.99 8.37
N GLN A 288 -11.15 17.56 9.43
CA GLN A 288 -11.86 18.36 10.44
C GLN A 288 -12.63 19.54 9.82
N TRP A 289 -12.08 20.18 8.78
CA TRP A 289 -12.76 21.32 8.12
C TRP A 289 -14.11 20.91 7.53
N LEU A 290 -14.20 19.69 6.98
CA LEU A 290 -15.46 19.18 6.44
C LEU A 290 -16.46 18.84 7.56
N TRP A 291 -16.01 18.24 8.67
CA TRP A 291 -16.85 18.01 9.84
C TRP A 291 -17.43 19.30 10.42
N GLU A 292 -16.62 20.36 10.51
CA GLU A 292 -17.05 21.67 11.01
C GLU A 292 -18.02 22.35 10.04
N ALA A 293 -17.76 22.30 8.73
CA ALA A 293 -18.64 22.87 7.73
C ALA A 293 -20.03 22.18 7.74
N TYR A 294 -20.08 20.85 7.83
CA TYR A 294 -21.33 20.11 7.99
C TYR A 294 -22.08 20.52 9.26
N GLN A 295 -21.40 20.59 10.42
CA GLN A 295 -22.05 20.98 11.67
C GLN A 295 -22.61 22.40 11.61
N ARG A 296 -21.88 23.35 11.01
CA ARG A 296 -22.36 24.73 10.82
C ARG A 296 -23.61 24.77 9.95
N LEU A 297 -23.60 24.07 8.81
CA LEU A 297 -24.76 24.03 7.92
C LEU A 297 -25.94 23.31 8.58
N GLY A 298 -25.70 22.18 9.23
CA GLY A 298 -26.72 21.38 9.92
C GLY A 298 -27.37 22.18 11.06
N ALA A 299 -26.59 22.90 11.85
CA ALA A 299 -27.09 23.80 12.89
C ALA A 299 -27.92 24.95 12.30
N GLN A 300 -27.46 25.58 11.21
CA GLN A 300 -28.23 26.63 10.55
C GLN A 300 -29.59 26.08 10.05
N GLN A 301 -29.58 24.97 9.32
CA GLN A 301 -30.77 24.42 8.67
C GLN A 301 -31.79 23.85 9.66
N SER A 302 -31.32 23.28 10.79
CA SER A 302 -32.18 22.80 11.87
C SER A 302 -32.81 23.94 12.68
N ASN A 303 -32.04 25.00 12.99
CA ASN A 303 -32.55 26.18 13.68
C ASN A 303 -33.59 26.93 12.85
N GLU A 304 -33.35 27.11 11.54
CA GLU A 304 -34.31 27.72 10.62
C GLU A 304 -35.66 26.96 10.58
N ARG A 305 -35.63 25.65 10.83
CA ARG A 305 -36.80 24.76 10.84
C ARG A 305 -37.33 24.47 12.25
N GLN A 306 -36.76 25.10 13.28
CA GLN A 306 -37.14 24.94 14.69
C GLN A 306 -37.12 23.47 15.17
N LEU A 307 -36.20 22.67 14.64
CA LEU A 307 -36.09 21.27 15.05
C LEU A 307 -35.50 21.17 16.45
N LEU A 308 -36.19 20.44 17.33
CA LEU A 308 -35.73 20.20 18.70
C LEU A 308 -34.83 18.96 18.75
N LEU A 309 -33.78 19.03 19.58
CA LEU A 309 -32.93 17.87 19.86
C LEU A 309 -33.73 16.84 20.67
N GLY A 310 -33.77 15.60 20.20
CA GLY A 310 -34.55 14.51 20.80
C GLY A 310 -35.86 14.17 20.07
N GLU A 311 -36.24 14.89 19.01
CA GLU A 311 -37.38 14.56 18.14
C GLU A 311 -36.95 13.73 16.92
N ASP A 312 -36.51 12.47 17.14
CA ASP A 312 -35.85 11.63 16.12
C ASP A 312 -36.67 11.53 14.83
N GLU A 313 -38.00 11.35 14.95
CA GLU A 313 -38.91 11.23 13.82
C GLU A 313 -38.93 12.49 12.93
N ALA A 314 -38.96 13.68 13.51
CA ALA A 314 -39.02 14.93 12.75
C ALA A 314 -37.75 15.16 11.91
N TRP A 315 -36.59 14.83 12.48
CA TRP A 315 -35.31 14.92 11.77
C TRP A 315 -35.20 13.89 10.65
N ILE A 316 -35.58 12.64 10.92
CA ILE A 316 -35.57 11.58 9.91
C ILE A 316 -36.55 11.90 8.77
N GLN A 317 -37.77 12.35 9.09
CA GLN A 317 -38.76 12.78 8.09
C GLN A 317 -38.22 13.93 7.24
N LEU A 318 -37.56 14.91 7.85
CA LEU A 318 -36.94 16.00 7.09
C LEU A 318 -35.86 15.46 6.14
N VAL A 319 -34.90 14.69 6.63
CA VAL A 319 -33.81 14.15 5.81
C VAL A 319 -34.35 13.32 4.65
N THR A 320 -35.36 12.47 4.90
CA THR A 320 -35.97 11.62 3.87
C THR A 320 -36.82 12.39 2.87
N SER A 321 -37.36 13.55 3.24
CA SER A 321 -38.12 14.44 2.33
C SER A 321 -37.23 15.26 1.39
N LEU A 322 -35.94 15.39 1.69
CA LEU A 322 -35.01 16.18 0.89
C LEU A 322 -34.72 15.51 -0.45
N SER A 323 -34.67 16.32 -1.50
CA SER A 323 -34.37 15.86 -2.85
C SER A 323 -32.88 15.58 -3.05
N ALA A 324 -32.51 14.94 -4.17
CA ALA A 324 -31.11 14.74 -4.53
C ALA A 324 -30.33 16.08 -4.67
N SER A 325 -30.97 17.17 -5.08
CA SER A 325 -30.35 18.51 -5.12
C SER A 325 -30.04 19.07 -3.74
N ASP A 326 -30.67 18.56 -2.68
CA ASP A 326 -30.45 18.97 -1.29
C ASP A 326 -29.55 18.00 -0.52
N ALA A 327 -28.84 17.09 -1.21
CA ALA A 327 -28.02 16.06 -0.60
C ALA A 327 -26.94 16.61 0.35
N VAL A 328 -26.40 17.82 0.09
CA VAL A 328 -25.46 18.50 1.00
C VAL A 328 -26.14 18.86 2.33
N THR A 329 -27.37 19.39 2.27
CA THR A 329 -28.16 19.73 3.45
C THR A 329 -28.56 18.47 4.23
N ALA A 330 -28.99 17.43 3.53
CA ALA A 330 -29.32 16.13 4.15
C ALA A 330 -28.11 15.54 4.88
N ARG A 331 -26.93 15.53 4.26
CA ARG A 331 -25.67 15.12 4.91
C ARG A 331 -25.36 15.97 6.14
N ALA A 332 -25.49 17.30 6.05
CA ALA A 332 -25.23 18.19 7.18
C ALA A 332 -26.17 17.95 8.37
N LEU A 333 -27.46 17.71 8.12
CA LEU A 333 -28.44 17.36 9.16
C LEU A 333 -28.13 16.01 9.81
N LEU A 334 -27.75 15.00 9.01
CA LEU A 334 -27.31 13.70 9.53
C LEU A 334 -26.05 13.81 10.40
N VAL A 335 -25.07 14.64 10.01
CA VAL A 335 -23.89 14.92 10.85
C VAL A 335 -24.30 15.58 12.17
N GLN A 336 -25.24 16.52 12.14
CA GLN A 336 -25.72 17.18 13.35
C GLN A 336 -26.35 16.18 14.34
N MET A 337 -27.17 15.25 13.83
CA MET A 337 -27.70 14.15 14.63
C MET A 337 -26.58 13.24 15.14
N ALA A 338 -25.74 12.75 14.24
CA ALA A 338 -24.66 11.82 14.56
C ALA A 338 -23.74 12.31 15.69
N MET A 339 -23.43 13.62 15.71
CA MET A 339 -22.50 14.20 16.67
C MET A 339 -23.14 14.67 17.98
N ARG A 340 -24.41 15.08 17.97
CA ARG A 340 -25.04 15.78 19.11
C ARG A 340 -26.25 15.08 19.72
N TRP A 341 -26.72 14.00 19.12
CA TRP A 341 -27.92 13.34 19.62
C TRP A 341 -27.69 12.70 20.99
N PRO A 342 -28.60 12.89 21.97
CA PRO A 342 -28.47 12.27 23.28
C PRO A 342 -28.58 10.74 23.24
N ASN A 343 -29.44 10.22 22.36
CA ASN A 343 -29.71 8.78 22.24
C ASN A 343 -28.62 8.10 21.38
N PRO A 344 -27.86 7.12 21.94
CA PRO A 344 -26.84 6.38 21.20
C PRO A 344 -27.36 5.69 19.94
N ALA A 345 -28.56 5.07 19.99
CA ALA A 345 -29.13 4.38 18.83
C ALA A 345 -29.47 5.36 17.69
N GLY A 346 -29.97 6.56 18.03
CA GLY A 346 -30.19 7.63 17.06
C GLY A 346 -28.91 8.15 16.43
N ARG A 347 -27.80 8.23 17.20
CA ARG A 347 -26.48 8.58 16.63
C ARG A 347 -25.99 7.52 15.65
N ASP A 348 -26.11 6.24 16.00
CA ASP A 348 -25.72 5.15 15.11
C ASP A 348 -26.54 5.15 13.81
N GLN A 349 -27.85 5.35 13.90
CA GLN A 349 -28.71 5.49 12.72
C GLN A 349 -28.30 6.68 11.84
N ALA A 350 -27.95 7.82 12.45
CA ALA A 350 -27.48 8.99 11.72
C ALA A 350 -26.12 8.78 11.05
N HIS A 351 -25.19 8.07 11.71
CA HIS A 351 -23.92 7.68 11.10
C HIS A 351 -24.13 6.74 9.90
N ASP A 352 -24.96 5.71 10.03
CA ASP A 352 -25.32 4.81 8.93
C ASP A 352 -25.93 5.58 7.75
N GLY A 353 -26.93 6.44 8.02
CA GLY A 353 -27.56 7.27 7.00
C GLY A 353 -26.59 8.23 6.32
N PHE A 354 -25.69 8.86 7.07
CA PHE A 354 -24.67 9.76 6.52
C PHE A 354 -23.72 9.01 5.59
N VAL A 355 -23.24 7.84 6.02
CA VAL A 355 -22.31 7.02 5.23
C VAL A 355 -22.96 6.58 3.92
N ARG A 356 -24.20 6.07 3.95
CA ARG A 356 -24.93 5.66 2.74
C ARG A 356 -25.15 6.83 1.80
N LEU A 357 -25.68 7.95 2.32
CA LEU A 357 -25.97 9.11 1.49
C LEU A 357 -24.71 9.64 0.80
N LEU A 358 -23.57 9.66 1.51
CA LEU A 358 -22.31 10.12 0.94
C LEU A 358 -21.80 9.15 -0.14
N LEU A 359 -21.93 7.83 0.06
CA LEU A 359 -21.61 6.83 -0.97
C LEU A 359 -22.49 6.94 -2.21
N ASP A 360 -23.78 7.19 -2.03
CA ASP A 360 -24.77 7.21 -3.11
C ASP A 360 -24.74 8.53 -3.90
N SER A 361 -24.47 9.66 -3.23
CA SER A 361 -24.59 10.99 -3.83
C SER A 361 -23.26 11.60 -4.30
N LEU A 362 -22.10 11.08 -3.90
CA LEU A 362 -20.79 11.69 -4.18
C LEU A 362 -19.84 10.75 -4.91
N SER A 363 -19.41 11.15 -6.11
CA SER A 363 -18.29 10.50 -6.79
C SER A 363 -17.01 10.62 -5.95
N GLY A 364 -16.45 9.48 -5.52
CA GLY A 364 -15.33 9.45 -4.58
C GLY A 364 -15.74 9.46 -3.11
N GLY A 365 -17.01 9.17 -2.79
CA GLY A 365 -17.51 9.15 -1.43
C GLY A 365 -16.75 8.21 -0.49
N SER A 366 -16.30 7.05 -0.97
CA SER A 366 -15.46 6.14 -0.19
C SER A 366 -14.16 6.79 0.29
N GLU A 367 -13.51 7.62 -0.55
CA GLU A 367 -12.27 8.31 -0.18
C GLU A 367 -12.51 9.39 0.86
N VAL A 368 -13.61 10.13 0.73
CA VAL A 368 -14.02 11.13 1.74
C VAL A 368 -14.31 10.44 3.07
N LEU A 369 -15.02 9.31 3.05
CA LEU A 369 -15.34 8.53 4.25
C LEU A 369 -14.11 7.98 4.96
N ASN A 370 -13.16 7.42 4.20
CA ASN A 370 -11.89 6.97 4.76
C ASN A 370 -11.17 8.11 5.48
N ARG A 371 -11.20 9.33 4.93
CA ARG A 371 -10.59 10.51 5.56
C ARG A 371 -11.33 11.05 6.77
N LEU A 372 -12.66 10.97 6.75
CA LEU A 372 -13.49 11.45 7.85
C LEU A 372 -13.46 10.52 9.06
N TYR A 373 -13.45 9.20 8.83
CA TYR A 373 -13.59 8.20 9.88
C TYR A 373 -12.30 7.49 10.28
N LEU A 374 -11.36 7.27 9.35
CA LEU A 374 -10.21 6.39 9.59
C LEU A 374 -8.89 7.16 9.72
N THR A 375 -8.61 8.07 8.79
CA THR A 375 -7.34 8.84 8.80
C THR A 375 -7.47 10.19 9.51
N GLY A 376 -8.69 10.58 9.89
CA GLY A 376 -8.98 11.85 10.55
C GLY A 376 -8.70 11.82 12.04
N THR A 377 -8.54 12.99 12.64
CA THR A 377 -8.27 13.15 14.08
C THR A 377 -9.50 12.93 14.97
N VAL A 378 -10.71 12.99 14.41
CA VAL A 378 -11.97 12.96 15.17
C VAL A 378 -12.13 11.66 15.98
N TYR A 379 -11.85 10.51 15.36
CA TYR A 379 -11.94 9.21 16.04
C TYR A 379 -10.57 8.67 16.42
N GLY A 380 -9.52 8.97 15.65
CA GLY A 380 -8.13 8.62 15.94
C GLY A 380 -7.77 7.13 15.85
N SER A 381 -8.74 6.22 15.99
CA SER A 381 -8.57 4.79 15.71
C SER A 381 -9.86 4.15 15.18
N PRO A 382 -9.77 3.04 14.42
CA PRO A 382 -10.92 2.31 13.92
C PRO A 382 -11.91 1.88 15.02
N GLN A 383 -11.42 1.49 16.20
CA GLN A 383 -12.24 1.04 17.34
C GLN A 383 -13.03 2.18 18.01
N ARG A 384 -12.73 3.44 17.69
CA ARG A 384 -13.48 4.61 18.16
C ARG A 384 -14.51 5.10 17.14
N VAL A 385 -14.50 4.55 15.92
CA VAL A 385 -15.52 4.83 14.90
C VAL A 385 -16.89 4.39 15.44
N PRO A 386 -17.97 5.15 15.24
CA PRO A 386 -19.31 4.78 15.70
C PRO A 386 -19.83 3.50 15.03
N HIS A 387 -20.60 2.68 15.75
CA HIS A 387 -21.06 1.37 15.27
C HIS A 387 -21.83 1.48 13.97
N GLY A 388 -22.68 2.50 13.84
CA GLY A 388 -23.45 2.77 12.61
C GLY A 388 -22.60 2.91 11.35
N ALA A 389 -21.35 3.38 11.47
CA ALA A 389 -20.45 3.56 10.33
C ALA A 389 -19.54 2.34 10.07
N ARG A 390 -19.20 1.55 11.10
CA ARG A 390 -18.15 0.51 11.01
C ARG A 390 -18.41 -0.52 9.91
N HIS A 391 -19.62 -1.06 9.83
CA HIS A 391 -19.90 -2.17 8.91
C HIS A 391 -19.82 -1.74 7.43
N LEU A 392 -20.34 -0.56 7.09
CA LEU A 392 -20.29 -0.03 5.72
C LEU A 392 -18.86 0.33 5.33
N LEU A 393 -18.09 0.93 6.25
CA LEU A 393 -16.67 1.23 6.03
C LEU A 393 -15.87 -0.07 5.85
N ALA A 394 -16.07 -1.06 6.72
CA ALA A 394 -15.42 -2.36 6.62
C ALA A 394 -15.74 -3.04 5.28
N GLN A 395 -16.99 -3.02 4.83
CA GLN A 395 -17.36 -3.56 3.52
C GLN A 395 -16.57 -2.89 2.38
N ARG A 396 -16.44 -1.57 2.39
CA ARG A 396 -15.68 -0.86 1.34
C ARG A 396 -14.19 -1.15 1.39
N LEU A 397 -13.63 -1.30 2.58
CA LEU A 397 -12.22 -1.67 2.75
C LEU A 397 -11.97 -3.11 2.28
N LEU A 398 -12.88 -4.04 2.53
CA LEU A 398 -12.83 -5.40 1.98
C LEU A 398 -12.88 -5.39 0.46
N GLU A 399 -13.77 -4.60 -0.15
CA GLU A 399 -13.84 -4.42 -1.61
C GLU A 399 -12.55 -3.81 -2.18
N ALA A 400 -11.86 -2.98 -1.40
CA ALA A 400 -10.58 -2.36 -1.76
C ALA A 400 -9.34 -3.22 -1.43
N GLY A 401 -9.51 -4.36 -0.75
CA GLY A 401 -8.41 -5.25 -0.34
C GLY A 401 -7.67 -4.85 0.95
N ASP A 402 -8.13 -3.84 1.69
CA ASP A 402 -7.56 -3.47 3.00
C ASP A 402 -8.17 -4.34 4.12
N LEU A 403 -7.70 -5.58 4.19
CA LEU A 403 -8.24 -6.61 5.09
C LEU A 403 -7.97 -6.28 6.57
N ALA A 404 -6.79 -5.76 6.88
CA ALA A 404 -6.39 -5.47 8.25
C ALA A 404 -7.24 -4.35 8.88
N THR A 405 -7.44 -3.24 8.15
CA THR A 405 -8.27 -2.13 8.65
C THR A 405 -9.75 -2.56 8.71
N ALA A 406 -10.25 -3.29 7.71
CA ALA A 406 -11.61 -3.82 7.73
C ALA A 406 -11.85 -4.72 8.96
N ALA A 407 -10.94 -5.64 9.25
CA ALA A 407 -11.03 -6.52 10.41
C ALA A 407 -11.04 -5.73 11.72
N SER A 408 -10.19 -4.71 11.85
CA SER A 408 -10.13 -3.86 13.04
C SER A 408 -11.46 -3.12 13.32
N LEU A 409 -12.20 -2.74 12.28
CA LEU A 409 -13.53 -2.14 12.40
C LEU A 409 -14.60 -3.14 12.81
N MET A 410 -14.44 -4.42 12.42
CA MET A 410 -15.45 -5.46 12.68
C MET A 410 -15.22 -6.20 14.00
N LEU A 411 -14.08 -6.00 14.67
CA LEU A 411 -13.68 -6.73 15.87
C LEU A 411 -14.76 -6.70 16.96
N ASP A 412 -15.32 -5.52 17.27
CA ASP A 412 -16.34 -5.37 18.32
C ASP A 412 -17.78 -5.33 17.79
N VAL A 413 -18.00 -5.57 16.50
CA VAL A 413 -19.34 -5.51 15.88
C VAL A 413 -19.95 -6.91 15.81
N GLN A 414 -20.41 -7.41 16.96
CA GLN A 414 -20.94 -8.77 17.07
C GLN A 414 -22.34 -8.92 16.47
N ALA A 415 -23.24 -7.95 16.69
CA ALA A 415 -24.60 -8.02 16.18
C ALA A 415 -24.67 -7.61 14.70
N PRO A 416 -25.47 -8.31 13.87
CA PRO A 416 -25.74 -7.87 12.50
C PRO A 416 -26.50 -6.54 12.50
N PRO A 417 -26.25 -5.65 11.53
CA PRO A 417 -27.17 -4.57 11.21
C PRO A 417 -28.59 -5.11 10.96
N ALA A 418 -29.62 -4.36 11.37
CA ALA A 418 -31.02 -4.82 11.35
C ALA A 418 -31.53 -5.30 9.96
N SER A 419 -30.87 -4.90 8.88
CA SER A 419 -31.21 -5.28 7.50
C SER A 419 -30.48 -6.53 6.98
N LEU A 420 -29.56 -7.13 7.74
CA LEU A 420 -28.72 -8.24 7.29
C LEU A 420 -29.05 -9.56 8.01
N ASP A 421 -28.98 -10.66 7.27
CA ASP A 421 -29.11 -12.01 7.80
C ASP A 421 -27.93 -12.33 8.74
N GLY A 422 -28.23 -12.85 9.93
CA GLY A 422 -27.25 -13.09 10.98
C GLY A 422 -26.19 -14.13 10.61
N PHE A 423 -26.57 -15.15 9.82
CA PHE A 423 -25.62 -16.17 9.34
C PHE A 423 -24.64 -15.55 8.33
N ASP A 424 -25.15 -14.83 7.34
CA ASP A 424 -24.32 -14.19 6.32
C ASP A 424 -23.40 -13.10 6.91
N TRP A 425 -23.91 -12.32 7.86
CA TRP A 425 -23.11 -11.34 8.59
C TRP A 425 -22.00 -11.99 9.41
N GLY A 426 -22.34 -13.02 10.19
CA GLY A 426 -21.40 -13.73 11.04
C GLY A 426 -20.26 -14.35 10.23
N LEU A 427 -20.56 -14.99 9.10
CA LEU A 427 -19.54 -15.53 8.20
C LEU A 427 -18.65 -14.44 7.59
N ARG A 428 -19.23 -13.35 7.09
CA ARG A 428 -18.45 -12.24 6.52
C ARG A 428 -17.51 -11.62 7.55
N ARG A 429 -18.00 -11.42 8.78
CA ARG A 429 -17.20 -10.92 9.90
C ARG A 429 -16.08 -11.89 10.25
N ALA A 430 -16.39 -13.17 10.43
CA ALA A 430 -15.38 -14.18 10.77
C ALA A 430 -14.28 -14.23 9.71
N ARG A 431 -14.66 -14.27 8.43
CA ARG A 431 -13.73 -14.23 7.30
C ARG A 431 -12.83 -12.99 7.31
N ALA A 432 -13.42 -11.81 7.49
CA ALA A 432 -12.65 -10.56 7.57
C ALA A 432 -11.65 -10.59 8.73
N LEU A 433 -12.05 -11.09 9.89
CA LEU A 433 -11.18 -11.20 11.06
C LEU A 433 -10.02 -12.20 10.84
N ILE A 434 -10.30 -13.38 10.27
CA ILE A 434 -9.28 -14.39 9.94
C ILE A 434 -8.25 -13.80 8.99
N LEU A 435 -8.69 -13.26 7.85
CA LEU A 435 -7.80 -12.75 6.82
C LEU A 435 -7.12 -11.43 7.20
N GLY A 436 -7.67 -10.68 8.15
CA GLY A 436 -7.11 -9.42 8.65
C GLY A 436 -6.23 -9.56 9.90
N GLY A 437 -5.88 -10.79 10.31
CA GLY A 437 -4.93 -11.05 11.40
C GLY A 437 -5.53 -11.16 12.81
N TYR A 438 -6.86 -11.17 12.94
CA TYR A 438 -7.60 -11.39 14.19
C TYR A 438 -8.19 -12.80 14.23
N GLU A 439 -7.34 -13.80 13.99
CA GLU A 439 -7.72 -15.19 13.73
C GLU A 439 -8.58 -15.80 14.85
N GLU A 440 -8.16 -15.69 16.12
CA GLU A 440 -8.93 -16.23 17.27
C GLU A 440 -10.36 -15.69 17.30
N ALA A 441 -10.52 -14.36 17.18
CA ALA A 441 -11.81 -13.71 17.20
C ALA A 441 -12.69 -14.11 15.99
N GLY A 442 -12.05 -14.40 14.85
CA GLY A 442 -12.73 -14.93 13.67
C GLY A 442 -13.19 -16.37 13.86
N ILE A 443 -12.34 -17.23 14.45
CA ILE A 443 -12.63 -18.64 14.76
C ILE A 443 -13.76 -18.74 15.79
N ASP A 444 -13.71 -17.95 16.86
CA ASP A 444 -14.80 -17.86 17.85
C ASP A 444 -16.12 -17.45 17.16
N GLY A 445 -16.05 -16.47 16.26
CA GLY A 445 -17.21 -16.06 15.45
C GLY A 445 -17.78 -17.19 14.58
N LEU A 446 -16.96 -18.09 14.05
CA LEU A 446 -17.45 -19.27 13.33
C LEU A 446 -18.20 -20.24 14.24
N TYR A 447 -17.74 -20.45 15.48
CA TYR A 447 -18.47 -21.24 16.45
C TYR A 447 -19.81 -20.61 16.82
N ASP A 448 -19.86 -19.28 16.99
CA ASP A 448 -21.11 -18.55 17.24
C ASP A 448 -22.13 -18.74 16.11
N VAL A 449 -21.67 -18.67 14.85
CA VAL A 449 -22.52 -18.93 13.67
C VAL A 449 -23.10 -20.35 13.70
N LEU A 450 -22.28 -21.36 14.04
CA LEU A 450 -22.72 -22.76 14.16
C LEU A 450 -23.62 -23.02 15.36
N ALA A 451 -23.49 -22.25 16.44
CA ALA A 451 -24.34 -22.34 17.61
C ALA A 451 -25.75 -21.80 17.31
N GLN A 452 -25.83 -20.72 16.54
CA GLN A 452 -27.09 -20.08 16.16
C GLN A 452 -27.79 -20.76 14.98
N THR A 453 -27.08 -21.59 14.21
CA THR A 453 -27.61 -22.29 13.03
C THR A 453 -27.40 -23.81 13.16
N PRO A 454 -28.32 -24.53 13.83
CA PRO A 454 -28.15 -25.96 14.13
C PRO A 454 -28.17 -26.87 12.90
N VAL A 455 -28.83 -26.46 11.81
CA VAL A 455 -28.93 -27.21 10.56
C VAL A 455 -28.59 -26.28 9.40
N LEU A 456 -27.71 -26.74 8.50
CA LEU A 456 -27.28 -25.99 7.33
C LEU A 456 -27.82 -26.66 6.06
N ASP A 457 -28.56 -25.89 5.27
CA ASP A 457 -28.86 -26.25 3.89
C ASP A 457 -27.58 -26.28 3.04
N GLU A 458 -27.70 -26.77 1.81
CA GLU A 458 -26.56 -26.91 0.92
C GLU A 458 -25.86 -25.56 0.64
N ALA A 459 -26.60 -24.47 0.42
CA ALA A 459 -26.00 -23.18 0.11
C ALA A 459 -25.27 -22.56 1.32
N ARG A 460 -25.79 -22.74 2.53
CA ARG A 460 -25.15 -22.27 3.77
C ARG A 460 -23.95 -23.15 4.14
N GLY A 461 -24.05 -24.46 3.96
CA GLY A 461 -22.95 -25.40 4.16
C GLY A 461 -21.75 -25.11 3.25
N GLU A 462 -21.99 -24.81 1.98
CA GLU A 462 -20.93 -24.47 1.01
C GLU A 462 -20.22 -23.17 1.38
N ARG A 463 -20.98 -22.13 1.71
CA ARG A 463 -20.41 -20.84 2.14
C ARG A 463 -19.61 -20.95 3.43
N PHE A 464 -20.05 -21.79 4.38
CA PHE A 464 -19.28 -22.05 5.60
C PHE A 464 -17.96 -22.74 5.27
N LEU A 465 -17.99 -23.80 4.44
CA LEU A 465 -16.78 -24.50 3.99
C LEU A 465 -15.78 -23.58 3.28
N GLN A 466 -16.26 -22.61 2.49
CA GLN A 466 -15.39 -21.63 1.84
C GLN A 466 -14.57 -20.81 2.85
N VAL A 467 -15.16 -20.40 3.98
CA VAL A 467 -14.42 -19.66 5.03
C VAL A 467 -13.43 -20.56 5.76
N MET A 468 -13.70 -21.87 5.84
CA MET A 468 -12.75 -22.82 6.41
C MET A 468 -11.47 -22.94 5.58
N PHE A 469 -11.52 -22.71 4.26
CA PHE A 469 -10.31 -22.66 3.43
C PHE A 469 -9.43 -21.46 3.76
N ASP A 470 -10.02 -20.35 4.23
CA ASP A 470 -9.25 -19.20 4.69
C ASP A 470 -8.41 -19.59 5.93
N LEU A 471 -8.92 -20.43 6.84
CA LEU A 471 -8.16 -20.95 7.99
C LEU A 471 -6.96 -21.79 7.57
N GLN A 472 -7.15 -22.68 6.59
CA GLN A 472 -6.04 -23.48 6.03
C GLN A 472 -5.02 -22.58 5.35
N THR A 473 -5.46 -21.51 4.68
CA THR A 473 -4.58 -20.54 4.01
C THR A 473 -3.71 -19.77 5.01
N VAL A 474 -4.24 -19.44 6.19
CA VAL A 474 -3.47 -18.79 7.26
C VAL A 474 -2.73 -19.77 8.18
N GLY A 475 -2.72 -21.07 7.87
CA GLY A 475 -1.97 -22.10 8.60
C GLY A 475 -2.60 -22.54 9.93
N ARG A 476 -3.91 -22.29 10.12
CA ARG A 476 -4.67 -22.65 11.33
C ARG A 476 -5.34 -24.02 11.18
N ASP A 477 -4.54 -25.02 10.84
CA ASP A 477 -5.01 -26.36 10.49
C ASP A 477 -5.66 -27.11 11.66
N GLN A 478 -5.15 -26.93 12.88
CA GLN A 478 -5.71 -27.57 14.07
C GLN A 478 -7.11 -27.04 14.39
N GLU A 479 -7.32 -25.74 14.25
CA GLU A 479 -8.63 -25.10 14.46
C GLU A 479 -9.59 -25.40 13.33
N ALA A 480 -9.10 -25.46 12.08
CA ALA A 480 -9.88 -25.92 10.94
C ALA A 480 -10.41 -27.35 11.19
N ILE A 481 -9.58 -28.28 11.68
CA ILE A 481 -10.01 -29.64 12.05
C ILE A 481 -11.13 -29.61 13.09
N ASN A 482 -10.97 -28.83 14.17
CA ASN A 482 -11.98 -28.74 15.23
C ASN A 482 -13.32 -28.20 14.69
N LEU A 483 -13.27 -27.18 13.82
CA LEU A 483 -14.45 -26.64 13.16
C LEU A 483 -15.07 -27.62 12.15
N PHE A 484 -14.27 -28.44 11.45
CA PHE A 484 -14.80 -29.44 10.51
C PHE A 484 -15.57 -30.51 11.29
N GLN A 485 -15.05 -30.93 12.45
CA GLN A 485 -15.73 -31.85 13.35
C GLN A 485 -17.03 -31.27 13.90
N ALA A 486 -17.04 -29.97 14.26
CA ALA A 486 -18.24 -29.28 14.69
C ALA A 486 -19.26 -29.11 13.55
N LEU A 487 -18.81 -28.85 12.33
CA LEU A 487 -19.67 -28.65 11.16
C LEU A 487 -20.32 -29.96 10.67
N ALA A 488 -19.60 -31.08 10.72
CA ALA A 488 -20.02 -32.37 10.18
C ALA A 488 -21.46 -32.81 10.55
N PRO A 489 -21.92 -32.75 11.82
CA PRO A 489 -23.28 -33.15 12.18
C PRO A 489 -24.38 -32.19 11.68
N ARG A 490 -24.02 -31.00 11.19
CA ARG A 490 -24.96 -29.95 10.74
C ARG A 490 -25.20 -29.96 9.23
N LEU A 491 -24.40 -30.71 8.47
CA LEU A 491 -24.50 -30.82 7.01
C LEU A 491 -25.49 -31.93 6.63
N GLU A 492 -26.50 -31.60 5.82
CA GLU A 492 -27.48 -32.58 5.33
C GLU A 492 -27.00 -33.32 4.08
N SER A 493 -26.26 -32.62 3.20
CA SER A 493 -25.80 -33.14 1.91
C SER A 493 -24.67 -34.18 2.05
N SER A 494 -24.85 -35.34 1.43
CA SER A 494 -23.80 -36.38 1.33
C SER A 494 -22.58 -35.89 0.54
N ARG A 495 -22.80 -35.04 -0.46
CA ARG A 495 -21.73 -34.39 -1.23
C ARG A 495 -20.88 -33.47 -0.33
N GLN A 496 -21.51 -32.63 0.48
CA GLN A 496 -20.76 -31.73 1.37
C GLN A 496 -20.00 -32.47 2.45
N ARG A 497 -20.57 -33.56 2.99
CA ARG A 497 -19.83 -34.44 3.92
C ARG A 497 -18.61 -35.08 3.26
N ARG A 498 -18.73 -35.45 1.98
CA ARG A 498 -17.61 -35.96 1.18
C ARG A 498 -16.51 -34.92 1.00
N GLU A 499 -16.88 -33.69 0.66
CA GLU A 499 -15.95 -32.57 0.51
C GLU A 499 -15.27 -32.23 1.85
N LEU A 500 -16.05 -32.17 2.94
CA LEU A 500 -15.53 -31.94 4.29
C LEU A 500 -14.43 -32.94 4.68
N TRP A 501 -14.62 -34.24 4.42
CA TRP A 501 -13.57 -35.23 4.74
C TRP A 501 -12.27 -35.01 3.95
N PHE A 502 -12.37 -34.56 2.70
CA PHE A 502 -11.20 -34.26 1.90
C PHE A 502 -10.44 -33.07 2.48
N TRP A 503 -11.14 -31.98 2.78
CA TRP A 503 -10.50 -30.76 3.28
C TRP A 503 -9.97 -30.93 4.70
N MET A 504 -10.67 -31.67 5.56
CA MET A 504 -10.14 -32.05 6.87
C MET A 504 -8.88 -32.91 6.75
N ALA A 505 -8.78 -33.77 5.74
CA ALA A 505 -7.58 -34.54 5.47
C ALA A 505 -6.39 -33.64 5.04
N ASP A 506 -6.64 -32.58 4.27
CA ASP A 506 -5.61 -31.60 3.92
C ASP A 506 -5.00 -30.94 5.17
N SER A 507 -5.82 -30.58 6.16
CA SER A 507 -5.31 -30.03 7.43
C SER A 507 -4.50 -31.03 8.24
N TYR A 508 -4.97 -32.28 8.37
CA TYR A 508 -4.16 -33.33 9.03
C TYR A 508 -2.84 -33.58 8.31
N ARG A 509 -2.83 -33.52 6.97
CA ARG A 509 -1.62 -33.66 6.16
C ARG A 509 -0.65 -32.50 6.40
N ALA A 510 -1.14 -31.27 6.54
CA ALA A 510 -0.33 -30.08 6.84
C ALA A 510 0.33 -30.17 8.23
N LEU A 511 -0.37 -30.78 9.20
CA LEU A 511 0.17 -31.10 10.53
C LEU A 511 1.06 -32.36 10.56
N GLU A 512 1.38 -32.94 9.40
CA GLU A 512 2.16 -34.18 9.25
C GLU A 512 1.53 -35.44 9.90
N GLU A 513 0.25 -35.39 10.25
CA GLU A 513 -0.53 -36.54 10.74
C GLU A 513 -1.05 -37.37 9.55
N TYR A 514 -0.10 -37.95 8.83
CA TYR A 514 -0.32 -38.59 7.54
C TYR A 514 -1.23 -39.82 7.59
N ASP A 515 -1.29 -40.54 8.72
CA ASP A 515 -2.17 -41.71 8.89
C ASP A 515 -3.66 -41.31 9.00
N LEU A 516 -3.96 -40.23 9.73
CA LEU A 516 -5.31 -39.67 9.84
C LEU A 516 -5.75 -39.02 8.53
N ALA A 517 -4.86 -38.27 7.88
CA ALA A 517 -5.10 -37.70 6.56
C ALA A 517 -5.49 -38.79 5.53
N ALA A 518 -4.71 -39.89 5.48
CA ALA A 518 -4.99 -41.01 4.58
C ALA A 518 -6.40 -41.61 4.80
N ARG A 519 -6.80 -41.85 6.05
CA ARG A 519 -8.13 -42.40 6.38
C ARG A 519 -9.26 -41.49 5.91
N LEU A 520 -9.10 -40.18 6.08
CA LEU A 520 -10.10 -39.20 5.70
C LEU A 520 -10.22 -39.02 4.19
N TYR A 521 -9.10 -38.98 3.46
CA TYR A 521 -9.12 -39.00 2.00
C TYR A 521 -9.80 -40.27 1.46
N LEU A 522 -9.53 -41.45 2.02
CA LEU A 522 -10.21 -42.69 1.64
C LEU A 522 -11.71 -42.63 1.93
N ARG A 523 -12.10 -42.07 3.06
CA ARG A 523 -13.51 -41.86 3.41
C ARG A 523 -14.20 -40.93 2.40
N SER A 524 -13.55 -39.85 1.98
CA SER A 524 -14.04 -38.98 0.90
C SER A 524 -14.14 -39.73 -0.43
N ALA A 525 -13.15 -40.56 -0.75
CA ALA A 525 -13.13 -41.34 -1.99
C ALA A 525 -14.25 -42.38 -2.09
N LEU A 526 -14.69 -42.93 -0.95
CA LEU A 526 -15.73 -43.97 -0.86
C LEU A 526 -17.16 -43.42 -0.86
N ALA A 527 -17.33 -42.13 -0.55
CA ALA A 527 -18.64 -41.52 -0.37
C ALA A 527 -19.33 -41.04 -1.67
N GLY A 528 -18.74 -41.33 -2.83
CA GLY A 528 -19.28 -40.99 -4.15
C GLY A 528 -18.91 -42.03 -5.19
N ASP A 529 -19.01 -41.67 -6.48
CA ASP A 529 -18.60 -42.58 -7.55
C ASP A 529 -17.09 -42.88 -7.46
N SER A 530 -16.71 -44.11 -7.73
CA SER A 530 -15.34 -44.60 -7.61
C SER A 530 -14.44 -44.20 -8.77
N THR A 531 -15.01 -43.66 -9.85
CA THR A 531 -14.32 -43.25 -11.09
C THR A 531 -14.42 -41.76 -11.36
N ASP A 532 -15.15 -41.00 -10.55
CA ASP A 532 -15.21 -39.55 -10.72
C ASP A 532 -13.88 -38.88 -10.38
N LEU A 533 -13.66 -37.68 -10.95
CA LEU A 533 -12.41 -36.95 -10.78
C LEU A 533 -12.08 -36.67 -9.31
N TRP A 534 -13.09 -36.40 -8.48
CA TRP A 534 -12.92 -36.18 -7.05
C TRP A 534 -12.40 -37.43 -6.33
N GLY A 535 -13.02 -38.58 -6.57
CA GLY A 535 -12.67 -39.85 -5.95
C GLY A 535 -11.30 -40.36 -6.40
N LEU A 536 -10.89 -40.06 -7.64
CA LEU A 536 -9.54 -40.33 -8.12
C LEU A 536 -8.51 -39.43 -7.41
N SER A 537 -8.78 -38.12 -7.30
CA SER A 537 -7.91 -37.19 -6.56
C SER A 537 -7.77 -37.56 -5.08
N ALA A 538 -8.87 -37.92 -4.42
CA ALA A 538 -8.86 -38.35 -3.01
C ALA A 538 -8.03 -39.62 -2.80
N ARG A 539 -8.16 -40.63 -3.68
CA ARG A 539 -7.34 -41.85 -3.61
C ARG A 539 -5.86 -41.57 -3.85
N PHE A 540 -5.54 -40.62 -4.74
CA PHE A 540 -4.17 -40.20 -4.99
C PHE A 540 -3.56 -39.55 -3.75
N GLN A 541 -4.26 -38.59 -3.14
CA GLN A 541 -3.81 -37.96 -1.89
C GLN A 541 -3.70 -38.95 -0.73
N ALA A 542 -4.62 -39.92 -0.63
CA ALA A 542 -4.53 -41.01 0.34
C ALA A 542 -3.26 -41.86 0.14
N ALA A 543 -2.90 -42.18 -1.11
CA ALA A 543 -1.69 -42.95 -1.41
C ALA A 543 -0.40 -42.18 -1.04
N GLU A 544 -0.36 -40.86 -1.31
CA GLU A 544 0.75 -40.01 -0.90
C GLU A 544 0.87 -39.93 0.63
N ALA A 545 -0.24 -39.76 1.34
CA ALA A 545 -0.26 -39.71 2.80
C ALA A 545 0.17 -41.06 3.41
N LEU A 546 -0.35 -42.20 2.92
CA LEU A 546 0.07 -43.53 3.37
C LEU A 546 1.57 -43.77 3.18
N ALA A 547 2.12 -43.34 2.04
CA ALA A 547 3.55 -43.45 1.78
C ALA A 547 4.39 -42.66 2.79
N LYS A 548 3.99 -41.42 3.10
CA LYS A 548 4.67 -40.58 4.11
C LYS A 548 4.51 -41.13 5.53
N ALA A 549 3.38 -41.77 5.83
CA ALA A 549 3.15 -42.47 7.10
C ALA A 549 3.87 -43.83 7.23
N GLY A 550 4.59 -44.29 6.18
CA GLY A 550 5.33 -45.56 6.18
C GLY A 550 4.52 -46.80 5.76
N TYR A 551 3.25 -46.65 5.37
CA TYR A 551 2.40 -47.74 4.86
C TYR A 551 2.63 -47.99 3.36
N LEU A 552 3.85 -48.36 2.99
CA LEU A 552 4.31 -48.43 1.59
C LEU A 552 3.51 -49.44 0.74
N ASN A 553 3.15 -50.59 1.32
CA ASN A 553 2.38 -51.62 0.62
C ASN A 553 0.96 -51.13 0.28
N ASP A 554 0.33 -50.41 1.20
CA ASP A 554 -1.02 -49.88 1.03
C ASP A 554 -1.02 -48.74 0.01
N ALA A 555 -0.02 -47.85 0.08
CA ALA A 555 0.20 -46.80 -0.92
C ALA A 555 0.41 -47.39 -2.33
N ALA A 556 1.26 -48.41 -2.46
CA ALA A 556 1.50 -49.09 -3.73
C ALA A 556 0.24 -49.78 -4.29
N SER A 557 -0.60 -50.35 -3.42
CA SER A 557 -1.89 -50.92 -3.80
C SER A 557 -2.82 -49.87 -4.39
N LEU A 558 -2.94 -48.70 -3.75
CA LEU A 558 -3.76 -47.59 -4.23
C LEU A 558 -3.24 -47.01 -5.55
N TYR A 559 -1.93 -46.84 -5.73
CA TYR A 559 -1.38 -46.37 -7.01
C TYR A 559 -1.65 -47.35 -8.15
N ARG A 560 -1.53 -48.66 -7.92
CA ARG A 560 -1.90 -49.68 -8.92
C ARG A 560 -3.38 -49.62 -9.25
N ASP A 561 -4.24 -49.41 -8.26
CA ASP A 561 -5.69 -49.24 -8.49
C ASP A 561 -5.99 -48.00 -9.34
N LEU A 562 -5.36 -46.86 -9.00
CA LEU A 562 -5.47 -45.61 -9.76
C LEU A 562 -4.99 -45.76 -11.21
N LEU A 563 -3.88 -46.47 -11.43
CA LEU A 563 -3.38 -46.79 -12.77
C LEU A 563 -4.36 -47.63 -13.59
N ARG A 564 -5.22 -48.43 -12.98
CA ARG A 564 -6.24 -49.20 -13.71
C ARG A 564 -7.46 -48.34 -14.06
N ARG A 565 -7.75 -47.31 -13.26
CA ARG A 565 -8.95 -46.47 -13.37
C ARG A 565 -8.74 -45.15 -14.12
N THR A 566 -7.49 -44.77 -14.38
CA THR A 566 -7.14 -43.50 -15.03
C THR A 566 -6.85 -43.72 -16.51
N ASP A 567 -7.63 -43.08 -17.38
CA ASP A 567 -7.43 -43.18 -18.84
C ASP A 567 -6.43 -42.14 -19.38
N ASP A 568 -6.31 -40.99 -18.70
CA ASP A 568 -5.41 -39.91 -19.13
C ASP A 568 -3.93 -40.33 -19.12
N PRO A 569 -3.23 -40.29 -20.28
CA PRO A 569 -1.84 -40.74 -20.38
C PRO A 569 -0.86 -39.99 -19.47
N GLY A 570 -1.07 -38.67 -19.28
CA GLY A 570 -0.21 -37.83 -18.45
C GLY A 570 -0.30 -38.20 -16.97
N ARG A 571 -1.52 -38.35 -16.43
CA ARG A 571 -1.75 -38.79 -15.06
C ARG A 571 -1.25 -40.22 -14.83
N ARG A 572 -1.41 -41.12 -15.80
CA ARG A 572 -0.85 -42.49 -15.72
C ARG A 572 0.67 -42.48 -15.60
N LEU A 573 1.37 -41.59 -16.30
CA LEU A 573 2.82 -41.45 -16.19
C LEU A 573 3.22 -41.01 -14.76
N VAL A 574 2.57 -40.00 -14.20
CA VAL A 574 2.84 -39.51 -12.83
C VAL A 574 2.59 -40.61 -11.79
N LEU A 575 1.48 -41.33 -11.90
CA LEU A 575 1.15 -42.46 -11.02
C LEU A 575 2.20 -43.59 -11.13
N GLY A 576 2.69 -43.87 -12.34
CA GLY A 576 3.74 -44.85 -12.58
C GLY A 576 5.08 -44.47 -11.94
N GLN A 577 5.47 -43.20 -12.05
CA GLN A 577 6.67 -42.66 -11.40
C GLN A 577 6.58 -42.76 -9.88
N LYS A 578 5.45 -42.34 -9.28
CA LYS A 578 5.23 -42.45 -7.82
C LYS A 578 5.28 -43.90 -7.33
N LEU A 579 4.68 -44.83 -8.07
CA LEU A 579 4.76 -46.25 -7.73
C LEU A 579 6.20 -46.78 -7.82
N GLN A 580 6.97 -46.37 -8.82
CA GLN A 580 8.37 -46.77 -8.96
C GLN A 580 9.24 -46.19 -7.83
N GLU A 581 9.06 -44.92 -7.47
CA GLU A 581 9.74 -44.27 -6.33
C GLU A 581 9.52 -45.03 -5.02
N LEU A 582 8.30 -45.53 -4.78
CA LEU A 582 8.00 -46.32 -3.58
C LEU A 582 8.67 -47.70 -3.57
N LEU A 583 8.77 -48.35 -4.71
CA LEU A 583 9.38 -49.69 -4.82
C LEU A 583 10.90 -49.67 -4.70
N LEU A 584 11.52 -48.48 -4.75
CA LEU A 584 12.96 -48.27 -4.60
C LEU A 584 13.37 -47.87 -3.17
N ARG A 585 12.41 -47.63 -2.28
CA ARG A 585 12.62 -47.41 -0.83
C ARG A 585 12.46 -48.72 -0.07
#